data_AF-L0JF34-F1
#
_entry.id   AF-L0JF34-F1
#
_cell.length_a   1.000
_cell.length_b   1.000
_cell.length_c   1.000
_cell.angle_alpha   90.00
_cell.angle_beta   90.00
_cell.angle_gamma   90.00
#
_symmetry.space_group_name_H-M   'P 1'
#
loop_
_entity.id
_entity.type
_entity.pdbx_description
1 polymer ?
#
loop_
_entity_poly.entity_id
_entity_poly.type
_entity_poly.pdbx_seq_one_letter_code
_entity_poly.pdbx_strand_id
1 'polypeptide(L)'
;MQRPILTIAVALTLILGATGVAAAQPADGPPSDLPDRVPDFVSDLLETITDVLDGALKAVGEAIRSVTPGDVAAIPNGNGE
;
A
#
# COMPACT_ATOMS: atom_id res chain seq x y z
N MET A 1 26.97 8.68 -10.65
CA MET A 1 25.52 8.75 -10.29
C MET A 1 24.94 7.34 -10.10
N GLN A 2 25.37 6.57 -9.10
CA GLN A 2 24.86 5.19 -8.87
C GLN A 2 24.32 4.94 -7.45
N ARG A 3 24.51 5.90 -6.54
CA ARG A 3 24.09 5.80 -5.14
C ARG A 3 22.56 5.82 -4.92
N PRO A 4 21.72 6.55 -5.70
CA PRO A 4 20.27 6.53 -5.45
C PRO A 4 19.59 5.25 -5.94
N ILE A 5 20.11 4.62 -7.00
CA ILE A 5 19.55 3.40 -7.59
C ILE A 5 19.73 2.19 -6.65
N LEU A 6 20.90 2.10 -6.00
CA LEU A 6 21.20 1.02 -5.06
C LEU A 6 20.26 1.02 -3.84
N THR A 7 19.94 2.21 -3.30
CA THR A 7 19.06 2.35 -2.14
C THR A 7 17.61 1.93 -2.45
N ILE A 8 17.13 2.28 -3.64
CA ILE A 8 15.78 1.90 -4.09
C ILE A 8 15.70 0.37 -4.29
N ALA A 9 16.73 -0.23 -4.88
CA ALA A 9 16.78 -1.68 -5.09
C ALA A 9 16.75 -2.47 -3.78
N VAL A 10 17.50 -2.05 -2.76
CA VAL A 10 17.54 -2.69 -1.43
C VAL A 10 16.18 -2.58 -0.72
N ALA A 11 15.52 -1.42 -0.80
CA ALA A 11 14.20 -1.22 -0.21
C ALA A 11 13.13 -2.13 -0.85
N LEU A 12 13.15 -2.28 -2.18
CA LEU A 12 12.24 -3.16 -2.92
C LEU A 12 12.39 -4.63 -2.53
N THR A 13 13.62 -5.13 -2.35
CA THR A 13 13.86 -6.52 -1.90
C THR A 13 13.38 -6.79 -0.48
N LEU A 14 13.37 -5.78 0.40
CA LEU A 14 12.93 -5.94 1.78
C LEU A 14 11.40 -6.11 1.88
N ILE A 15 10.65 -5.55 0.93
CA ILE A 15 9.18 -5.55 0.91
C ILE A 15 8.61 -6.91 0.45
N LEU A 16 9.35 -7.71 -0.31
CA LEU A 16 8.82 -8.88 -1.02
C LEU A 16 8.99 -10.23 -0.30
N GLY A 17 9.51 -10.24 0.94
CA GLY A 17 10.01 -11.46 1.59
C GLY A 17 9.02 -12.34 2.37
N ALA A 18 7.73 -12.01 2.45
CA ALA A 18 6.80 -12.67 3.37
C ALA A 18 5.53 -13.23 2.69
N THR A 19 5.67 -13.99 1.60
CA THR A 19 4.56 -14.78 1.07
C THR A 19 4.56 -16.16 1.72
N GLY A 20 3.96 -16.28 2.91
CA GLY A 20 3.68 -17.56 3.54
C GLY A 20 2.58 -18.30 2.77
N VAL A 21 2.89 -19.48 2.23
CA VAL A 21 1.88 -20.34 1.58
C VAL A 21 1.14 -21.09 2.69
N ALA A 22 -0.10 -20.69 2.98
CA ALA A 22 -0.97 -21.45 3.85
C ALA A 22 -1.68 -22.53 3.00
N ALA A 23 -1.33 -23.79 3.22
CA ALA A 23 -2.06 -24.90 2.61
C ALA A 23 -3.45 -24.98 3.26
N ALA A 24 -4.51 -24.86 2.44
CA ALA A 24 -5.88 -25.02 2.90
C ALA A 24 -6.16 -26.49 3.22
N GLN A 25 -6.32 -26.81 4.50
CA GLN A 25 -6.85 -28.11 4.93
C GLN A 25 -8.36 -28.17 4.67
N PRO A 26 -8.94 -29.37 4.40
CA PRO A 26 -10.39 -29.52 4.29
C PRO A 26 -11.03 -29.10 5.62
N ALA A 27 -11.78 -28.00 5.61
CA ALA A 27 -12.47 -27.49 6.78
C ALA A 27 -13.91 -27.99 6.78
N ASP A 28 -14.34 -28.58 7.91
CA ASP A 28 -15.75 -28.71 8.24
C ASP A 28 -16.40 -27.31 8.19
N GLY A 29 -17.68 -27.27 7.83
CA GLY A 29 -18.42 -26.03 7.54
C GLY A 29 -18.27 -24.94 8.62
N PRO A 30 -18.60 -23.68 8.28
CA PRO A 30 -18.32 -22.52 9.12
C PRO A 30 -18.67 -22.78 10.59
N PRO A 31 -17.76 -22.49 11.53
CA PRO A 31 -18.01 -22.65 12.95
C PRO A 31 -19.38 -22.04 13.29
N SER A 32 -20.23 -22.83 13.97
CA SER A 32 -21.61 -22.40 14.30
C SER A 32 -21.65 -21.24 15.29
N ASP A 33 -20.54 -20.96 15.95
CA ASP A 33 -20.32 -19.79 16.80
C ASP A 33 -19.61 -18.69 16.01
N LEU A 34 -20.13 -17.47 16.11
CA LEU A 34 -19.39 -16.29 15.68
C LEU A 34 -18.14 -16.17 16.56
N PRO A 35 -16.96 -15.89 15.97
CA PRO A 35 -15.77 -15.63 16.77
C PRO A 35 -16.04 -14.48 17.74
N ASP A 36 -15.43 -14.56 18.92
CA ASP A 36 -15.47 -13.47 19.88
C ASP A 36 -15.02 -12.15 19.24
N ARG A 37 -15.51 -11.04 19.81
CA ARG A 37 -15.17 -9.70 19.32
C ARG A 37 -13.64 -9.55 19.29
N VAL A 38 -13.13 -9.11 18.14
CA VAL A 38 -11.71 -8.86 17.93
C VAL A 38 -11.20 -7.91 19.02
N PRO A 39 -10.04 -8.16 19.64
CA PRO A 39 -9.51 -7.30 20.69
C PRO A 39 -9.27 -5.87 20.21
N ASP A 40 -9.50 -4.88 21.08
CA ASP A 40 -9.29 -3.46 20.80
C ASP A 40 -7.87 -3.15 20.30
N PHE A 41 -6.87 -3.92 20.78
CA PHE A 41 -5.48 -3.87 20.30
C PHE A 41 -5.35 -3.98 18.76
N VAL A 42 -6.15 -4.81 18.09
CA VAL A 42 -6.07 -4.98 16.63
C VAL A 42 -6.65 -3.74 15.93
N SER A 43 -7.71 -3.14 16.48
CA SER A 43 -8.25 -1.88 15.96
C SER A 43 -7.23 -0.76 16.08
N ASP A 44 -6.61 -0.60 17.25
CA ASP A 44 -5.57 0.40 17.51
C ASP A 44 -4.33 0.20 16.61
N LEU A 45 -3.95 -1.07 16.40
CA LEU A 45 -2.86 -1.44 15.50
C LEU A 45 -3.18 -1.08 14.05
N LEU A 46 -4.38 -1.40 13.57
CA LEU A 46 -4.80 -1.09 12.20
C LEU A 46 -4.92 0.42 11.97
N GLU A 47 -5.37 1.17 12.98
CA GLU A 47 -5.37 2.63 12.96
C GLU A 47 -3.95 3.19 12.84
N THR A 48 -3.02 2.69 13.67
CA THR A 48 -1.61 3.08 13.64
C THR A 48 -0.96 2.79 12.28
N ILE A 49 -1.21 1.61 11.71
CA ILE A 49 -0.69 1.23 10.39
C ILE A 49 -1.25 2.17 9.31
N THR A 50 -2.55 2.49 9.38
CA THR A 50 -3.19 3.37 8.40
C THR A 50 -2.61 4.78 8.43
N ASP A 51 -2.33 5.32 9.61
CA ASP A 51 -1.71 6.65 9.77
C ASP A 51 -0.29 6.70 9.18
N VAL A 52 0.51 5.66 9.44
CA VAL A 52 1.86 5.52 8.85
C VAL A 52 1.80 5.46 7.32
N LEU A 53 0.85 4.69 6.77
CA LEU A 53 0.68 4.56 5.32
C LEU A 53 0.22 5.88 4.68
N ASP A 54 -0.71 6.62 5.30
CA ASP A 54 -1.17 7.92 4.81
C ASP A 54 -0.04 8.95 4.78
N GLY A 55 0.77 9.00 5.83
CA GLY A 55 1.97 9.83 5.89
C GLY A 55 3.00 9.48 4.80
N ALA A 56 3.26 8.18 4.59
CA ALA A 56 4.17 7.71 3.55
C ALA A 56 3.65 8.05 2.14
N LEU A 57 2.36 7.84 1.87
CA LEU A 57 1.72 8.17 0.60
C LEU A 57 1.79 9.67 0.28
N LYS A 58 1.55 10.53 1.27
CA LYS A 58 1.71 11.98 1.14
C LYS A 58 3.14 12.37 0.79
N ALA A 59 4.13 11.81 1.49
CA ALA A 59 5.53 12.11 1.23
C ALA A 59 5.96 11.66 -0.18
N VAL A 60 5.51 10.48 -0.62
CA VAL A 60 5.76 9.97 -1.97
C VAL A 60 5.07 10.85 -3.02
N GLY A 61 3.82 11.25 -2.80
CA GLY A 61 3.08 12.13 -3.69
C GLY A 61 3.77 13.49 -3.87
N GLU A 62 4.26 14.07 -2.78
CA GLU A 62 5.02 15.33 -2.83
C GLU A 62 6.35 15.16 -3.57
N ALA A 63 7.08 14.07 -3.32
CA ALA A 63 8.30 13.76 -4.04
C ALA A 63 8.07 13.59 -5.55
N ILE A 64 6.98 12.91 -5.95
CA ILE A 64 6.60 12.76 -7.35
C ILE A 64 6.20 14.11 -7.95
N ARG A 65 5.42 14.93 -7.24
CA ARG A 65 5.03 16.27 -7.69
C ARG A 65 6.23 17.21 -7.87
N SER A 66 7.26 17.05 -7.05
CA SER A 66 8.50 17.80 -7.18
C SER A 66 9.24 17.48 -8.49
N VAL A 67 9.24 16.22 -8.92
CA VAL A 67 9.90 15.80 -10.18
C VAL A 67 9.00 15.90 -11.41
N THR A 68 7.69 15.93 -11.20
CA THR A 68 6.67 16.11 -12.25
C THR A 68 5.84 17.37 -11.93
N PRO A 69 6.37 18.58 -12.20
CA PRO A 69 5.60 19.80 -12.12
C PRO A 69 4.38 19.68 -13.03
N GLY A 70 3.19 19.90 -12.48
CA GLY A 70 1.95 19.73 -13.21
C GLY A 70 1.85 20.68 -14.40
N ASP A 71 2.15 20.19 -15.60
CA ASP A 71 1.64 20.77 -16.83
C ASP A 71 0.25 20.16 -17.05
N VAL A 72 -0.78 20.83 -16.52
CA VAL A 72 -2.14 20.66 -17.07
C VAL A 72 -2.13 21.38 -18.42
N ALA A 73 -1.38 20.84 -19.38
CA ALA A 73 -1.62 21.12 -20.77
C ALA A 73 -3.06 20.68 -20.99
N ALA A 74 -3.93 21.67 -21.17
CA ALA A 74 -5.33 21.50 -21.47
C ALA A 74 -5.48 20.33 -22.47
N ILE A 75 -6.08 19.23 -22.03
CA ILE A 75 -6.49 18.18 -22.96
C ILE A 75 -7.49 18.89 -23.89
N PRO A 76 -7.18 19.11 -25.18
CA PRO A 76 -8.17 19.62 -26.10
C PRO A 76 -9.20 18.50 -26.20
N ASN A 77 -10.35 18.69 -25.58
CA ASN A 77 -11.47 17.79 -25.79
C ASN A 77 -11.79 17.91 -27.28
N GLY A 78 -11.40 16.92 -28.06
CA GLY A 78 -11.68 16.84 -29.50
C GLY A 78 -13.15 16.51 -29.70
N ASN A 79 -14.03 17.47 -29.45
CA ASN A 79 -15.39 17.48 -30.01
C ASN A 79 -15.39 18.42 -31.21
N GLY A 80 -14.64 18.03 -32.25
CA GLY A 80 -14.76 18.56 -33.59
C GLY A 80 -15.29 17.45 -34.50
N GLU A 81 -16.48 17.71 -35.03
CA GLU A 81 -17.25 16.96 -36.05
C GLU A 81 -18.23 15.89 -35.57
#